data_AF-A0A2A4VBM8-F1
#
_entry.id   AF-A0A2A4VBM8-F1
#
_cell.length_a   1.000
_cell.length_b   1.000
_cell.length_c   1.000
_cell.angle_alpha   90.00
_cell.angle_beta   90.00
_cell.angle_gamma   90.00
#
_symmetry.space_group_name_H-M   'P 1'
#
loop_
_entity.id
_entity.type
_entity.pdbx_description
1 polymer ?
#
loop_
_entity_poly.entity_id
_entity_poly.type
_entity_poly.pdbx_seq_one_letter_code
_entity_poly.pdbx_strand_id
1 'polypeptide(L)'
;MERSTFLSSIMHDVGLPLIRAIIKYGPNQNEDAIAAEMATLLTQTVQSNDYIKDTLDIKELATQNSELHLILTSLSSKIIAAHYERTKTPPTDQDLKRFMGAINALLAFSEDYMPIISLTEAYPENKQTPSVSPRHTTDLTYISVFLPLINAVARFSFGLNETRMIQNVSERLNARTAQIRSNLLGDTLNDTDKKSAELSILGTLVDLYASCHMQEIDRITTLSSTAPDTQDSTQQIENIWMLFEHRVSLLFGLARDASLTDISANFTALFEEAEALDDIEAPEEEEEEEYTPMTFYKKK
;
A
#
# COMPACT_ATOMS: atom_id res chain seq x y z
N MET A 1 -2.15 2.32 23.53
CA MET A 1 -3.02 2.74 22.43
C MET A 1 -4.44 2.89 22.95
N GLU A 2 -5.10 4.03 22.72
CA GLU A 2 -6.48 4.24 23.15
C GLU A 2 -7.45 3.35 22.36
N ARG A 3 -8.55 2.92 23.00
CA ARG A 3 -9.52 1.98 22.41
C ARG A 3 -10.14 2.52 21.12
N SER A 4 -10.38 3.83 21.07
CA SER A 4 -10.89 4.55 19.89
C SER A 4 -9.92 4.45 18.70
N THR A 5 -8.64 4.74 18.93
CA THR A 5 -7.58 4.64 17.90
C THR A 5 -7.46 3.21 17.39
N PHE A 6 -7.53 2.21 18.27
CA PHE A 6 -7.45 0.80 17.89
C PHE A 6 -8.61 0.32 17.04
N LEU A 7 -9.84 0.67 17.41
CA LEU A 7 -10.99 0.34 16.58
C LEU A 7 -10.95 1.06 15.23
N SER A 8 -10.50 2.32 15.21
CA SER A 8 -10.33 3.09 13.99
C SER A 8 -9.31 2.44 13.05
N SER A 9 -8.13 2.04 13.55
CA SER A 9 -7.13 1.33 12.75
C SER A 9 -7.63 -0.04 12.27
N ILE A 10 -8.39 -0.79 13.06
CA ILE A 10 -9.00 -2.04 12.58
C ILE A 10 -9.95 -1.76 11.41
N MET A 11 -10.84 -0.76 11.55
CA MET A 11 -11.78 -0.43 10.49
C MET A 11 -11.07 0.04 9.23
N HIS A 12 -10.10 0.94 9.36
CA HIS A 12 -9.41 1.57 8.25
C HIS A 12 -8.35 0.66 7.60
N ASP A 13 -7.51 0.00 8.39
CA ASP A 13 -6.33 -0.70 7.91
C ASP A 13 -6.56 -2.18 7.66
N VAL A 14 -7.63 -2.76 8.24
CA VAL A 14 -8.01 -4.17 8.08
C VAL A 14 -9.34 -4.31 7.34
N GLY A 15 -10.38 -3.60 7.78
CA GLY A 15 -11.73 -3.76 7.22
C GLY A 15 -11.89 -3.15 5.83
N LEU A 16 -11.42 -1.91 5.67
CA LEU A 16 -11.64 -1.11 4.47
C LEU A 16 -11.02 -1.71 3.18
N PRO A 17 -9.79 -2.28 3.18
CA PRO A 17 -9.25 -2.91 1.99
C PRO A 17 -10.13 -4.08 1.51
N LEU A 18 -10.59 -4.93 2.43
CA LEU A 18 -11.41 -6.10 2.10
C LEU A 18 -12.77 -5.69 1.54
N ILE A 19 -13.48 -4.78 2.24
CA ILE A 19 -14.82 -4.39 1.81
C ILE A 19 -14.79 -3.63 0.48
N ARG A 20 -13.76 -2.80 0.23
CA ARG A 20 -13.55 -2.15 -1.07
C ARG A 20 -13.36 -3.17 -2.19
N ALA A 21 -12.56 -4.21 -1.95
CA ALA A 21 -12.36 -5.28 -2.93
C ALA A 21 -13.67 -6.02 -3.22
N ILE A 22 -14.47 -6.34 -2.19
CA ILE A 22 -15.77 -7.01 -2.34
C ILE A 22 -16.76 -6.12 -3.10
N ILE A 23 -16.94 -4.86 -2.70
CA ILE A 23 -17.88 -3.95 -3.36
C ILE A 23 -17.50 -3.75 -4.83
N LYS A 24 -16.21 -3.59 -5.13
CA LYS A 24 -15.78 -3.26 -6.49
C LYS A 24 -15.76 -4.47 -7.43
N TYR A 25 -15.41 -5.66 -6.93
CA TYR A 25 -15.14 -6.83 -7.78
C TYR A 25 -15.94 -8.09 -7.42
N GLY A 26 -16.68 -8.05 -6.32
CA GLY A 26 -17.53 -9.14 -5.87
C GLY A 26 -18.69 -9.40 -6.82
N PRO A 27 -19.14 -10.67 -6.93
CA PRO A 27 -20.17 -11.07 -7.88
C PRO A 27 -21.58 -10.64 -7.45
N ASN A 28 -21.80 -10.37 -6.17
CA ASN A 28 -23.10 -10.03 -5.60
C ASN A 28 -22.97 -8.81 -4.66
N GLN A 29 -23.83 -7.81 -4.88
CA GLN A 29 -23.84 -6.55 -4.15
C GLN A 29 -24.92 -6.50 -3.06
N ASN A 30 -25.58 -7.62 -2.77
CA ASN A 30 -26.47 -7.75 -1.62
C ASN A 30 -25.64 -7.73 -0.32
N GLU A 31 -26.06 -6.93 0.66
CA GLU A 31 -25.47 -6.81 2.00
C GLU A 31 -25.23 -8.16 2.69
N ASP A 32 -26.16 -9.12 2.61
CA ASP A 32 -25.97 -10.44 3.24
C ASP A 32 -24.83 -11.24 2.57
N ALA A 33 -24.69 -11.09 1.25
CA ALA A 33 -23.61 -11.73 0.49
C ALA A 33 -22.27 -11.05 0.74
N ILE A 34 -22.26 -9.71 0.81
CA ILE A 34 -21.08 -8.91 1.17
C ILE A 34 -20.59 -9.30 2.55
N ALA A 35 -21.50 -9.44 3.53
CA ALA A 35 -21.15 -9.83 4.89
C ALA A 35 -20.56 -11.26 4.95
N ALA A 36 -21.13 -12.21 4.21
CA ALA A 36 -20.62 -13.58 4.13
C ALA A 36 -19.22 -13.64 3.49
N GLU A 37 -19.01 -12.87 2.42
CA GLU A 37 -17.72 -12.78 1.73
C GLU A 37 -16.67 -12.12 2.65
N MET A 38 -17.06 -11.05 3.34
CA MET A 38 -16.21 -10.35 4.30
C MET A 38 -15.73 -11.28 5.42
N ALA A 39 -16.61 -12.12 5.98
CA ALA A 39 -16.23 -13.10 6.99
C ALA A 39 -15.20 -14.11 6.47
N THR A 40 -15.32 -14.51 5.20
CA THR A 40 -14.39 -15.42 4.54
C THR A 40 -13.03 -14.76 4.34
N LEU A 41 -12.98 -13.52 3.84
CA LEU A 41 -11.72 -12.79 3.66
C LEU A 41 -11.03 -12.46 5.00
N LEU A 42 -11.79 -12.17 6.04
CA LEU A 42 -11.25 -12.00 7.40
C LEU A 42 -10.64 -13.31 7.93
N THR A 43 -11.29 -14.44 7.69
CA THR A 43 -10.74 -15.76 8.05
C THR A 43 -9.42 -16.02 7.34
N GLN A 44 -9.34 -15.73 6.04
CA GLN A 44 -8.10 -15.85 5.26
C GLN A 44 -7.02 -14.87 5.73
N THR A 45 -7.40 -13.68 6.18
CA THR A 45 -6.49 -12.69 6.78
C THR A 45 -5.82 -13.25 8.04
N VAL A 46 -6.60 -13.90 8.92
CA VAL A 46 -6.08 -14.56 10.12
C VAL A 46 -5.16 -15.74 9.76
N GLN A 47 -5.51 -16.54 8.76
CA GLN A 47 -4.66 -17.64 8.29
C GLN A 47 -3.32 -17.12 7.72
N SER A 48 -3.36 -16.06 6.92
CA SER A 48 -2.17 -15.38 6.40
C SER A 48 -1.27 -14.86 7.52
N ASN A 49 -1.85 -14.32 8.61
CA ASN A 49 -1.07 -13.89 9.76
C ASN A 49 -0.22 -15.02 10.34
N ASP A 50 -0.75 -16.24 10.41
CA ASP A 50 -0.01 -17.37 10.97
C ASP A 50 1.17 -17.77 10.08
N TYR A 51 0.99 -17.76 8.75
CA TYR A 51 2.09 -17.99 7.81
C TYR A 51 3.19 -16.92 7.91
N ILE A 52 2.83 -15.64 8.02
CA ILE A 52 3.81 -14.55 8.16
C ILE A 52 4.50 -14.61 9.52
N LYS A 53 3.78 -14.91 10.61
CA LYS A 53 4.39 -15.11 11.95
C LYS A 53 5.42 -16.21 11.93
N ASP A 54 5.11 -17.33 11.29
CA ASP A 54 6.02 -18.47 11.18
C ASP A 54 7.23 -18.12 10.30
N THR A 55 7.02 -17.32 9.23
CA THR A 55 8.09 -16.87 8.33
C THR A 55 9.07 -15.91 9.01
N LEU A 56 8.57 -15.00 9.84
CA LEU A 56 9.38 -13.99 10.55
C LEU A 56 9.84 -14.44 11.93
N ASP A 57 9.43 -15.62 12.38
CA ASP A 57 9.65 -16.15 13.74
C ASP A 57 9.16 -15.21 14.86
N ILE A 58 7.96 -14.63 14.69
CA ILE A 58 7.39 -13.62 15.61
C ILE A 58 6.12 -14.07 16.34
N LYS A 59 5.84 -15.38 16.37
CA LYS A 59 4.56 -15.90 16.88
C LYS A 59 4.26 -15.50 18.33
N GLU A 60 5.26 -15.65 19.21
CA GLU A 60 5.13 -15.30 20.62
C GLU A 60 5.07 -13.78 20.81
N LEU A 61 5.92 -13.04 20.09
CA LEU A 61 6.00 -11.58 20.17
C LEU A 61 4.69 -10.91 19.68
N ALA A 62 4.13 -11.35 18.56
CA ALA A 62 2.89 -10.84 18.01
C ALA A 62 1.66 -11.16 18.89
N THR A 63 1.76 -12.15 19.78
CA THR A 63 0.69 -12.44 20.75
C THR A 63 0.75 -11.48 21.94
N GLN A 64 1.95 -11.06 22.31
CA GLN A 64 2.19 -10.19 23.47
C GLN A 64 2.16 -8.69 23.11
N ASN A 65 2.27 -8.35 21.81
CA ASN A 65 2.27 -6.99 21.31
C ASN A 65 1.12 -6.72 20.33
N SER A 66 0.12 -5.96 20.77
CA SER A 66 -1.08 -5.66 19.99
C SER A 66 -0.84 -4.75 18.78
N GLU A 67 0.19 -3.91 18.81
CA GLU A 67 0.57 -3.04 17.68
C GLU A 67 1.20 -3.87 16.56
N LEU A 68 2.14 -4.76 16.90
CA LEU A 68 2.72 -5.71 15.95
C LEU A 68 1.64 -6.60 15.34
N HIS A 69 0.70 -7.08 16.16
CA HIS A 69 -0.44 -7.87 15.68
C HIS A 69 -1.31 -7.10 14.68
N LEU A 70 -1.55 -5.81 14.94
CA LEU A 70 -2.35 -4.95 14.07
C LEU A 70 -1.64 -4.67 12.75
N ILE A 71 -0.35 -4.34 12.76
CA ILE A 71 0.46 -4.13 11.55
C ILE A 71 0.43 -5.39 10.69
N LEU A 72 0.68 -6.54 11.30
CA LEU A 72 0.63 -7.84 10.65
C LEU A 72 -0.74 -8.10 10.02
N THR A 73 -1.81 -7.85 10.76
CA THR A 73 -3.19 -8.07 10.30
C THR A 73 -3.57 -7.12 9.18
N SER A 74 -3.11 -5.87 9.22
CA SER A 74 -3.28 -4.92 8.12
C SER A 74 -2.56 -5.37 6.85
N LEU A 75 -1.30 -5.82 6.99
CA LEU A 75 -0.54 -6.34 5.87
C LEU A 75 -1.24 -7.54 5.23
N SER A 76 -1.65 -8.53 6.03
CA SER A 76 -2.42 -9.67 5.56
C SER A 76 -3.70 -9.23 4.86
N SER A 77 -4.48 -8.31 5.46
CA SER A 77 -5.72 -7.83 4.86
C SER A 77 -5.49 -7.24 3.46
N LYS A 78 -4.44 -6.42 3.30
CA LYS A 78 -4.09 -5.84 2.00
C LYS A 78 -3.67 -6.92 0.98
N ILE A 79 -2.96 -7.96 1.40
CA ILE A 79 -2.62 -9.11 0.54
C ILE A 79 -3.89 -9.85 0.10
N ILE A 80 -4.79 -10.15 1.03
CA ILE A 80 -6.05 -10.85 0.74
C ILE A 80 -6.94 -10.02 -0.18
N ALA A 81 -7.09 -8.72 0.10
CA ALA A 81 -7.83 -7.79 -0.74
C ALA A 81 -7.28 -7.80 -2.17
N ALA A 82 -5.98 -7.57 -2.35
CA ALA A 82 -5.37 -7.50 -3.68
C ALA A 82 -5.47 -8.83 -4.44
N HIS A 83 -5.37 -9.97 -3.76
CA HIS A 83 -5.67 -11.25 -4.37
C HIS A 83 -7.11 -11.30 -4.88
N TYR A 84 -8.06 -10.94 -4.03
CA TYR A 84 -9.49 -10.96 -4.35
C TYR A 84 -9.83 -10.05 -5.52
N GLU A 85 -9.27 -8.83 -5.59
CA GLU A 85 -9.49 -7.91 -6.72
C GLU A 85 -9.09 -8.54 -8.06
N ARG A 86 -8.03 -9.35 -8.06
CA ARG A 86 -7.49 -9.99 -9.26
C ARG A 86 -8.27 -11.25 -9.66
N THR A 87 -8.54 -12.13 -8.70
CA THR A 87 -9.12 -13.47 -8.98
C THR A 87 -10.64 -13.49 -8.85
N LYS A 88 -11.22 -12.50 -8.16
CA LYS A 88 -12.63 -12.41 -7.78
C LYS A 88 -13.09 -13.57 -6.90
N THR A 89 -12.12 -14.24 -6.26
CA THR A 89 -12.34 -15.38 -5.37
C THR A 89 -11.44 -15.23 -4.15
N PRO A 90 -11.86 -15.72 -2.98
CA PRO A 90 -10.98 -15.79 -1.83
C PRO A 90 -9.71 -16.62 -2.14
N PRO A 91 -8.54 -16.25 -1.59
CA PRO A 91 -7.32 -17.00 -1.80
C PRO A 91 -7.39 -18.41 -1.20
N THR A 92 -6.73 -19.35 -1.86
CA THR A 92 -6.53 -20.71 -1.35
C THR A 92 -5.23 -20.81 -0.53
N ASP A 93 -5.05 -21.89 0.23
CA ASP A 93 -3.79 -22.18 0.93
C ASP A 93 -2.57 -22.19 -0.01
N GLN A 94 -2.76 -22.61 -1.27
CA GLN A 94 -1.68 -22.60 -2.24
C GLN A 94 -1.32 -21.17 -2.66
N ASP A 95 -2.31 -20.29 -2.79
CA ASP A 95 -2.08 -18.88 -3.10
C ASP A 95 -1.34 -18.18 -1.95
N LEU A 96 -1.76 -18.45 -0.69
CA LEU A 96 -1.07 -17.94 0.49
C LEU A 96 0.40 -18.38 0.52
N LYS A 97 0.68 -19.66 0.25
CA LYS A 97 2.07 -20.16 0.16
C LYS A 97 2.88 -19.50 -0.95
N ARG A 98 2.28 -19.20 -2.11
CA ARG A 98 2.95 -18.46 -3.19
C ARG A 98 3.31 -17.05 -2.75
N PHE A 99 2.41 -16.34 -2.08
CA PHE A 99 2.70 -15.03 -1.49
C PHE A 99 3.85 -15.08 -0.48
N MET A 100 3.91 -16.11 0.37
CA MET A 100 5.02 -16.28 1.30
C MET A 100 6.36 -16.51 0.58
N GLY A 101 6.35 -17.21 -0.56
CA GLY A 101 7.54 -17.34 -1.41
C GLY A 101 8.06 -15.99 -1.92
N ALA A 102 7.14 -15.08 -2.29
CA ALA A 102 7.48 -13.72 -2.68
C ALA A 102 8.03 -12.88 -1.51
N ILE A 103 7.41 -12.97 -0.33
CA ILE A 103 7.86 -12.28 0.89
C ILE A 103 9.28 -12.73 1.27
N ASN A 104 9.55 -14.03 1.25
CA ASN A 104 10.88 -14.58 1.55
C ASN A 104 11.96 -14.06 0.60
N ALA A 105 11.63 -13.85 -0.67
CA ALA A 105 12.55 -13.25 -1.65
C ALA A 105 12.92 -11.80 -1.33
N LEU A 106 12.04 -11.07 -0.64
CA LEU A 106 12.23 -9.66 -0.30
C LEU A 106 13.01 -9.47 1.01
N LEU A 107 12.84 -10.36 1.98
CA LEU A 107 13.45 -10.26 3.30
C LEU A 107 14.99 -10.22 3.27
N ALA A 108 15.62 -10.76 2.21
CA ALA A 108 17.07 -10.67 2.05
C ALA A 108 17.60 -9.22 1.95
N PHE A 109 16.72 -8.26 1.63
CA PHE A 109 17.07 -6.85 1.43
C PHE A 109 16.55 -5.92 2.54
N SER A 110 15.68 -6.40 3.44
CA SER A 110 15.11 -5.53 4.49
C SER A 110 16.16 -5.06 5.50
N GLU A 111 17.22 -5.85 5.70
CA GLU A 111 18.33 -5.52 6.60
C GLU A 111 19.03 -4.22 6.21
N ASP A 112 19.06 -3.87 4.92
CA ASP A 112 19.64 -2.63 4.42
C ASP A 112 18.88 -1.38 4.90
N TYR A 113 17.65 -1.54 5.39
CA TYR A 113 16.78 -0.44 5.81
C TYR A 113 16.61 -0.35 7.33
N MET A 114 17.29 -1.22 8.08
CA MET A 114 17.26 -1.17 9.54
C MET A 114 18.05 0.05 10.04
N PRO A 115 17.43 0.97 10.81
CA PRO A 115 18.15 2.10 11.37
C PRO A 115 19.15 1.62 12.42
N ILE A 116 20.35 2.20 12.45
CA ILE A 116 21.32 1.97 13.52
C ILE A 116 20.83 2.70 14.78
N ILE A 117 20.17 1.95 15.66
CA ILE A 117 19.68 2.46 16.95
C ILE A 117 20.83 2.42 17.96
N SER A 118 21.06 3.52 18.69
CA SER A 118 22.09 3.51 19.73
C SER A 118 21.70 2.54 20.86
N LEU A 119 22.68 1.86 21.48
CA LEU A 119 22.42 0.90 22.57
C LEU A 119 21.60 1.50 23.73
N THR A 120 21.66 2.81 23.91
CA THR A 120 20.92 3.58 24.93
C THR A 120 19.44 3.76 24.58
N GLU A 121 19.10 3.77 23.29
CA GLU A 121 17.71 3.81 22.78
C GLU A 121 17.13 2.41 22.57
N ALA A 122 17.99 1.43 22.27
CA ALA A 122 17.60 0.02 22.14
C ALA A 122 17.25 -0.61 23.50
N TYR A 123 17.85 -0.12 24.59
CA TYR A 123 17.59 -0.57 25.95
C TYR A 123 17.54 0.62 26.93
N PRO A 124 16.44 1.39 26.95
CA PRO A 124 16.17 2.26 28.06
C PRO A 124 15.82 1.34 29.22
N GLU A 125 16.77 1.14 30.12
CA GLU A 125 16.63 0.26 31.28
C GLU A 125 15.25 0.46 31.94
N ASN A 126 14.46 -0.62 32.11
CA ASN A 126 13.17 -0.68 32.87
C ASN A 126 11.82 -0.52 32.12
N LYS A 127 11.40 -1.47 31.27
CA LYS A 127 9.97 -1.89 31.22
C LYS A 127 9.86 -3.40 30.99
N GLN A 128 9.14 -4.10 31.87
CA GLN A 128 8.82 -5.54 31.81
C GLN A 128 7.84 -5.90 30.67
N THR A 129 7.92 -5.20 29.55
CA THR A 129 7.09 -5.45 28.37
C THR A 129 7.99 -5.92 27.24
N PRO A 130 7.65 -7.00 26.53
CA PRO A 130 8.39 -7.44 25.35
C PRO A 130 8.40 -6.28 24.34
N SER A 131 9.56 -5.65 24.18
CA SER A 131 9.76 -4.61 23.18
C SER A 131 9.72 -5.27 21.81
N VAL A 132 9.01 -4.66 20.85
CA VAL A 132 9.09 -5.11 19.47
C VAL A 132 10.52 -4.88 19.01
N SER A 133 11.17 -5.92 18.48
CA SER A 133 12.48 -5.73 17.85
C SER A 133 12.30 -4.77 16.67
N PRO A 134 13.12 -3.70 16.57
CA PRO A 134 13.14 -2.80 15.42
C PRO A 134 13.28 -3.53 14.08
N ARG A 135 13.89 -4.72 14.10
CA ARG A 135 13.99 -5.61 12.94
C ARG A 135 12.61 -6.02 12.41
N HIS A 136 11.72 -6.54 13.25
CA HIS A 136 10.43 -7.08 12.80
C HIS A 136 9.48 -5.99 12.29
N THR A 137 9.54 -4.79 12.88
CA THR A 137 8.79 -3.63 12.35
C THR A 137 9.36 -3.17 11.02
N THR A 138 10.69 -3.19 10.85
CA THR A 138 11.34 -2.86 9.58
C THR A 138 10.98 -3.87 8.50
N ASP A 139 11.04 -5.18 8.82
CA ASP A 139 10.67 -6.26 7.90
C ASP A 139 9.21 -6.11 7.42
N LEU A 140 8.26 -5.90 8.35
CA LEU A 140 6.85 -5.73 8.00
C LEU A 140 6.60 -4.44 7.19
N THR A 141 7.31 -3.36 7.49
CA THR A 141 7.23 -2.11 6.73
C THR A 141 7.78 -2.30 5.33
N TYR A 142 8.93 -2.94 5.20
CA TYR A 142 9.58 -3.26 3.94
C TYR A 142 8.69 -4.15 3.07
N ILE A 143 8.09 -5.21 3.63
CA ILE A 143 7.13 -6.05 2.92
C ILE A 143 5.92 -5.23 2.46
N SER A 144 5.40 -4.35 3.32
CA SER A 144 4.25 -3.50 3.00
C SER A 144 4.55 -2.56 1.83
N VAL A 145 5.76 -1.98 1.78
CA VAL A 145 6.25 -1.16 0.67
C VAL A 145 6.27 -1.94 -0.64
N PHE A 146 6.65 -3.22 -0.61
CA PHE A 146 6.76 -4.05 -1.81
C PHE A 146 5.45 -4.71 -2.26
N LEU A 147 4.37 -4.59 -1.50
CA LEU A 147 3.09 -5.21 -1.83
C LEU A 147 2.57 -4.87 -3.25
N PRO A 148 2.66 -3.62 -3.75
CA PRO A 148 2.28 -3.27 -5.13
C PRO A 148 3.05 -4.08 -6.18
N LEU A 149 4.37 -4.28 -5.98
CA LEU A 149 5.19 -5.08 -6.88
C LEU A 149 4.78 -6.57 -6.85
N ILE A 150 4.61 -7.13 -5.65
CA ILE A 150 4.18 -8.53 -5.49
C ILE A 150 2.88 -8.76 -6.27
N ASN A 151 1.92 -7.84 -6.14
CA ASN A 151 0.64 -7.93 -6.82
C ASN A 151 0.75 -7.82 -8.34
N ALA A 152 1.57 -6.88 -8.84
CA ALA A 152 1.79 -6.70 -10.28
C ALA A 152 2.44 -7.95 -10.91
N VAL A 153 3.50 -8.49 -10.29
CA VAL A 153 4.21 -9.68 -10.79
C VAL A 153 3.32 -10.92 -10.71
N ALA A 154 2.58 -11.09 -9.62
CA ALA A 154 1.67 -12.22 -9.49
C ALA A 154 0.53 -12.15 -10.52
N ARG A 155 0.12 -10.96 -10.97
CA ARG A 155 -0.85 -10.82 -12.07
C ARG A 155 -0.26 -11.25 -13.41
N PHE A 156 0.99 -10.88 -13.69
CA PHE A 156 1.68 -11.28 -14.92
C PHE A 156 3.20 -11.21 -14.73
N SER A 157 3.90 -12.31 -14.97
CA SER A 157 5.36 -12.39 -14.80
C SER A 157 6.14 -12.38 -16.10
N PHE A 158 5.48 -12.12 -17.24
CA PHE A 158 6.10 -12.10 -18.58
C PHE A 158 6.86 -13.40 -18.91
N GLY A 159 6.41 -14.55 -18.41
CA GLY A 159 7.07 -15.84 -18.64
C GLY A 159 8.30 -16.10 -17.76
N LEU A 160 8.65 -15.18 -16.86
CA LEU A 160 9.66 -15.41 -15.83
C LEU A 160 9.06 -16.09 -14.59
N ASN A 161 9.93 -16.71 -13.79
CA ASN A 161 9.57 -17.13 -12.44
C ASN A 161 9.27 -15.89 -11.57
N GLU A 162 8.13 -15.89 -10.89
CA GLU A 162 7.64 -14.75 -10.09
C GLU A 162 8.65 -14.32 -9.02
N THR A 163 9.16 -15.26 -8.23
CA THR A 163 10.15 -15.01 -7.17
C THR A 163 11.41 -14.38 -7.73
N ARG A 164 11.93 -14.90 -8.85
CA ARG A 164 13.12 -14.35 -9.51
C ARG A 164 12.87 -12.94 -10.07
N MET A 165 11.69 -12.69 -10.63
CA MET A 165 11.33 -11.37 -11.13
C MET A 165 11.27 -10.35 -9.99
N ILE A 166 10.62 -10.71 -8.87
CA ILE A 166 10.57 -9.87 -7.67
C ILE A 166 11.98 -9.55 -7.18
N GLN A 167 12.85 -10.54 -7.03
CA GLN A 167 14.24 -10.34 -6.59
C GLN A 167 15.00 -9.37 -7.50
N ASN A 168 14.98 -9.58 -8.82
CA ASN A 168 15.68 -8.74 -9.78
C ASN A 168 15.17 -7.28 -9.76
N VAL A 169 13.85 -7.11 -9.68
CA VAL A 169 13.25 -5.77 -9.62
C VAL A 169 13.61 -5.09 -8.31
N SER A 170 13.46 -5.78 -7.17
CA SER A 170 13.79 -5.24 -5.85
C SER A 170 15.25 -4.82 -5.73
N GLU A 171 16.19 -5.64 -6.22
CA GLU A 171 17.62 -5.29 -6.24
C GLU A 171 17.87 -3.98 -7.01
N ARG A 172 17.27 -3.85 -8.21
CA ARG A 172 17.41 -2.64 -9.03
C ARG A 172 16.76 -1.43 -8.37
N LEU A 173 15.58 -1.58 -7.75
CA LEU A 173 14.89 -0.50 -7.04
C LEU A 173 15.65 -0.04 -5.79
N ASN A 174 16.24 -0.96 -5.03
CA ASN A 174 17.08 -0.64 -3.86
C ASN A 174 18.32 0.15 -4.27
N ALA A 175 19.04 -0.31 -5.30
CA ALA A 175 20.20 0.40 -5.84
C ALA A 175 19.82 1.82 -6.32
N ARG A 176 18.68 1.94 -7.01
CA ARG A 176 18.17 3.23 -7.50
C ARG A 176 17.74 4.16 -6.35
N THR A 177 17.16 3.62 -5.30
CA THR A 177 16.75 4.36 -4.09
C THR A 177 17.94 5.04 -3.44
N ALA A 178 19.03 4.30 -3.20
CA ALA A 178 20.24 4.84 -2.60
C ALA A 178 20.85 5.98 -3.43
N GLN A 179 20.85 5.81 -4.77
CA GLN A 179 21.33 6.83 -5.71
C GLN A 179 20.47 8.10 -5.65
N ILE A 180 19.15 7.96 -5.69
CA ILE A 180 18.22 9.10 -5.66
C ILE A 180 18.31 9.84 -4.33
N ARG A 181 18.36 9.12 -3.20
CA ARG A 181 18.51 9.72 -1.87
C ARG A 181 19.80 10.56 -1.78
N SER A 182 20.92 10.02 -2.26
CA SER A 182 22.20 10.75 -2.29
C SER A 182 22.11 12.02 -3.14
N ASN A 183 21.48 11.94 -4.32
CA ASN A 183 21.34 13.08 -5.22
C ASN A 183 20.40 14.18 -4.71
N LEU A 184 19.32 13.83 -4.00
CA LEU A 184 18.31 14.79 -3.54
C LEU A 184 18.63 15.39 -2.18
N LEU A 185 19.06 14.54 -1.23
CA LEU A 185 19.16 14.93 0.18
C LEU A 185 20.61 15.06 0.65
N GLY A 186 21.60 14.72 -0.20
CA GLY A 186 23.01 14.73 0.15
C GLY A 186 23.38 13.71 1.22
N ASP A 187 24.59 13.81 1.76
CA ASP A 187 25.14 12.85 2.72
C ASP A 187 25.20 13.38 4.17
N THR A 188 24.48 14.46 4.46
CA THR A 188 24.48 15.12 5.77
C THR A 188 23.45 14.58 6.76
N LEU A 189 22.55 13.70 6.31
CA LEU A 189 21.54 13.08 7.17
C LEU A 189 22.18 12.11 8.16
N ASN A 190 21.62 12.01 9.37
CA ASN A 190 21.93 10.92 10.28
C ASN A 190 21.40 9.58 9.73
N ASP A 191 21.85 8.45 10.29
CA ASP A 191 21.51 7.14 9.77
C ASP A 191 20.01 6.83 9.80
N THR A 192 19.32 7.18 10.89
CA THR A 192 17.87 6.97 11.03
C THR A 192 17.08 7.73 9.97
N ASP A 193 17.37 9.02 9.79
CA ASP A 193 16.71 9.87 8.78
C ASP A 193 17.05 9.41 7.37
N LYS A 194 18.28 8.93 7.15
CA LYS A 194 18.70 8.32 5.90
C LYS A 194 17.84 7.10 5.57
N LYS A 195 17.65 6.16 6.52
CA LYS A 195 16.84 4.95 6.30
C LYS A 195 15.36 5.24 6.12
N SER A 196 14.82 6.18 6.90
CA SER A 196 13.44 6.63 6.75
C SER A 196 13.19 7.27 5.38
N ALA A 197 14.11 8.12 4.92
CA ALA A 197 14.04 8.71 3.58
C ALA A 197 14.19 7.65 2.47
N GLU A 198 15.13 6.71 2.62
CA GLU A 198 15.32 5.60 1.67
C GLU A 198 14.04 4.74 1.58
N LEU A 199 13.39 4.38 2.69
CA LEU A 199 12.11 3.65 2.67
C LEU A 199 10.99 4.44 1.97
N SER A 200 10.91 5.75 2.21
CA SER A 200 9.88 6.60 1.60
C SER A 200 10.07 6.73 0.07
N ILE A 201 11.32 6.93 -0.36
CA ILE A 201 11.68 6.95 -1.79
C ILE A 201 11.39 5.58 -2.41
N LEU A 202 11.76 4.50 -1.73
CA LEU A 202 11.53 3.14 -2.20
C LEU A 202 10.04 2.85 -2.40
N GLY A 203 9.17 3.26 -1.46
CA GLY A 203 7.72 3.18 -1.61
C GLY A 203 7.23 3.80 -2.91
N THR A 204 7.68 5.03 -3.20
CA THR A 204 7.34 5.73 -4.43
C THR A 204 7.84 5.01 -5.68
N LEU A 205 9.08 4.50 -5.66
CA LEU A 205 9.65 3.77 -6.79
C LEU A 205 8.94 2.44 -7.04
N VAL A 206 8.56 1.73 -5.99
CA VAL A 206 7.80 0.47 -6.10
C VAL A 206 6.43 0.72 -6.70
N ASP A 207 5.68 1.70 -6.20
CA ASP A 207 4.37 2.06 -6.75
C ASP A 207 4.46 2.46 -8.23
N LEU A 208 5.50 3.21 -8.57
CA LEU A 208 5.74 3.64 -9.94
C LEU A 208 6.07 2.46 -10.86
N TYR A 209 6.93 1.54 -10.43
CA TYR A 209 7.26 0.35 -11.19
C TYR A 209 6.02 -0.53 -11.37
N ALA A 210 5.27 -0.79 -10.29
CA ALA A 210 4.03 -1.56 -10.35
C ALA A 210 3.02 -0.95 -11.34
N SER A 211 2.89 0.38 -11.36
CA SER A 211 2.04 1.08 -12.32
C SER A 211 2.52 0.90 -13.77
N CYS A 212 3.83 0.98 -14.02
CA CYS A 212 4.39 0.74 -15.37
C CYS A 212 4.19 -0.73 -15.80
N HIS A 213 4.36 -1.67 -14.88
CA HIS A 213 4.14 -3.10 -15.11
C HIS A 213 2.69 -3.38 -15.49
N MET A 214 1.73 -2.81 -14.76
CA MET A 214 0.31 -2.94 -15.05
C MET A 214 -0.06 -2.34 -16.41
N GLN A 215 0.49 -1.17 -16.75
CA GLN A 215 0.27 -0.56 -18.06
C GLN A 215 0.81 -1.42 -19.20
N GLU A 216 1.95 -2.10 -19.00
CA GLU A 216 2.50 -3.00 -20.01
C GLU A 216 1.59 -4.22 -20.22
N ILE A 217 0.99 -4.76 -19.15
CA ILE A 217 -0.04 -5.81 -19.26
C ILE A 217 -1.21 -5.34 -20.13
N ASP A 218 -1.73 -4.13 -19.87
CA ASP A 218 -2.85 -3.57 -20.63
C ASP A 218 -2.47 -3.36 -22.12
N ARG A 219 -1.24 -2.89 -22.37
CA ARG A 219 -0.70 -2.70 -23.73
C ARG A 219 -0.64 -4.03 -24.50
N ILE A 220 -0.09 -5.08 -23.90
CA ILE A 220 0.05 -6.40 -24.54
C ILE A 220 -1.31 -7.05 -24.75
N THR A 221 -2.22 -6.90 -23.79
CA THR A 221 -3.60 -7.43 -23.91
C THR A 221 -4.33 -6.75 -25.07
N THR A 222 -4.17 -5.43 -25.20
CA THR A 222 -4.75 -4.65 -26.30
C THR A 222 -4.13 -5.02 -27.65
N LEU A 223 -2.80 -5.13 -27.72
CA LEU A 223 -2.09 -5.55 -28.92
C LEU A 223 -2.53 -6.95 -29.36
N SER A 224 -2.53 -7.93 -28.46
CA SER A 224 -2.94 -9.31 -28.75
C SER A 224 -4.35 -9.42 -29.34
N SER A 225 -5.25 -8.49 -29.02
CA SER A 225 -6.60 -8.43 -29.59
C SER A 225 -6.68 -7.80 -30.99
N THR A 226 -5.67 -7.03 -31.41
CA THR A 226 -5.66 -6.24 -32.64
C THR A 226 -4.60 -6.69 -33.65
N ALA A 227 -3.49 -7.29 -33.20
CA ALA A 227 -2.40 -7.86 -33.99
C ALA A 227 -1.63 -8.91 -33.15
N PRO A 228 -0.97 -9.91 -33.77
CA PRO A 228 -0.10 -10.81 -33.01
C PRO A 228 1.05 -10.02 -32.38
N ASP A 229 1.21 -10.11 -31.05
CA ASP A 229 2.38 -9.58 -30.37
C ASP A 229 3.61 -10.37 -30.82
N THR A 230 4.63 -9.65 -31.29
CA THR A 230 5.89 -10.21 -31.79
C THR A 230 7.03 -9.97 -30.81
N GLN A 231 6.78 -9.25 -29.72
CA GLN A 231 7.78 -8.96 -28.70
C GLN A 231 7.98 -10.17 -27.79
N ASP A 232 9.25 -10.48 -27.52
CA ASP A 232 9.60 -11.44 -26.50
C ASP A 232 9.48 -10.83 -25.09
N SER A 233 9.50 -11.70 -24.08
CA SER A 233 9.46 -11.33 -22.67
C SER A 233 10.52 -10.30 -22.26
N THR A 234 11.71 -10.36 -22.88
CA THR A 234 12.82 -9.46 -22.56
C THR A 234 12.50 -8.05 -23.03
N GLN A 235 11.98 -7.89 -24.25
CA GLN A 235 11.57 -6.60 -24.78
C GLN A 235 10.41 -6.00 -23.98
N GLN A 236 9.44 -6.82 -23.56
CA GLN A 236 8.32 -6.35 -22.73
C GLN A 236 8.81 -5.82 -21.37
N ILE A 237 9.74 -6.51 -20.72
CA ILE A 237 10.34 -6.05 -19.46
C ILE A 237 11.17 -4.77 -19.67
N GLU A 238 11.90 -4.66 -20.78
CA GLU A 238 12.65 -3.44 -21.10
C GLU A 238 11.73 -2.24 -21.31
N ASN A 239 10.56 -2.43 -21.92
CA ASN A 239 9.56 -1.36 -22.06
C ASN A 239 9.10 -0.83 -20.70
N ILE A 240 8.90 -1.71 -19.71
CA ILE A 240 8.55 -1.33 -18.33
C ILE A 240 9.65 -0.44 -17.75
N TRP A 241 10.91 -0.85 -17.88
CA TRP A 241 12.04 -0.10 -17.34
C TRP A 241 12.24 1.25 -18.04
N MET A 242 12.11 1.32 -19.35
CA MET A 242 12.19 2.59 -20.09
C MET A 242 11.11 3.57 -19.62
N LEU A 243 9.87 3.11 -19.50
CA LEU A 243 8.77 3.94 -19.03
C LEU A 243 8.94 4.36 -17.57
N PHE A 244 9.41 3.44 -16.72
CA PHE A 244 9.75 3.71 -15.33
C PHE A 244 10.80 4.81 -15.21
N GLU A 245 11.95 4.68 -15.89
CA GLU A 245 13.04 5.67 -15.81
C GLU A 245 12.61 7.05 -16.30
N HIS A 246 11.77 7.11 -17.35
CA HIS A 246 11.19 8.36 -17.81
C HIS A 246 10.34 9.02 -16.71
N ARG A 247 9.45 8.26 -16.06
CA ARG A 247 8.59 8.80 -14.99
C ARG A 247 9.33 9.15 -13.72
N VAL A 248 10.35 8.37 -13.35
CA VAL A 248 11.30 8.70 -12.28
C VAL A 248 11.93 10.07 -12.58
N SER A 249 12.43 10.25 -13.79
CA SER A 249 13.08 11.52 -14.19
C SER A 249 12.12 12.71 -14.12
N LEU A 250 10.85 12.53 -14.47
CA LEU A 250 9.82 13.58 -14.31
C LEU A 250 9.56 13.91 -12.83
N LEU A 251 9.30 12.89 -12.01
CA LEU A 251 8.94 13.07 -10.60
C LEU A 251 10.09 13.70 -9.80
N PHE A 252 11.32 13.25 -10.04
CA PHE A 252 12.49 13.81 -9.35
C PHE A 252 13.02 15.09 -10.00
N GLY A 253 12.73 15.33 -11.28
CA GLY A 253 12.93 16.63 -11.91
C GLY A 253 12.13 17.72 -11.18
N LEU A 254 10.85 17.46 -10.89
CA LEU A 254 9.99 18.37 -10.12
C LEU A 254 10.55 18.63 -8.71
N ALA A 255 10.99 17.58 -8.01
CA ALA A 255 11.54 17.70 -6.67
C ALA A 255 12.86 18.51 -6.61
N ARG A 256 13.61 18.56 -7.72
CA ARG A 256 14.89 19.28 -7.82
C ARG A 256 14.73 20.73 -8.26
N ASP A 257 13.81 20.99 -9.19
CA ASP A 257 13.61 22.31 -9.79
C ASP A 257 12.70 23.21 -8.93
N ALA A 258 11.89 22.62 -8.06
CA ALA A 258 11.16 23.38 -7.07
C ALA A 258 12.03 23.68 -5.86
N SER A 259 12.12 24.96 -5.46
CA SER A 259 12.57 25.27 -4.11
C SER A 259 11.56 24.63 -3.13
N LEU A 260 12.05 23.99 -2.05
CA LEU A 260 11.19 23.42 -1.00
C LEU A 260 10.18 24.46 -0.44
N THR A 261 10.51 25.74 -0.57
CA THR A 261 9.69 26.89 -0.19
C THR A 261 8.53 27.15 -1.17
N ASP A 262 8.74 26.96 -2.48
CA ASP A 262 7.71 27.17 -3.51
C ASP A 262 6.67 26.05 -3.55
N ILE A 263 7.05 24.78 -3.28
CA ILE A 263 6.08 23.67 -3.21
C ILE A 263 5.12 23.86 -2.04
N SER A 264 5.65 24.15 -0.84
CA SER A 264 4.81 24.35 0.34
C SER A 264 3.86 25.52 0.16
N ALA A 265 4.34 26.64 -0.39
CA ALA A 265 3.50 27.80 -0.66
C ALA A 265 2.42 27.51 -1.72
N ASN A 266 2.76 26.79 -2.80
CA ASN A 266 1.80 26.44 -3.85
C ASN A 266 0.74 25.43 -3.38
N PHE A 267 1.09 24.46 -2.53
CA PHE A 267 0.09 23.56 -1.95
C PHE A 267 -0.81 24.29 -0.96
N THR A 268 -0.27 25.15 -0.09
CA THR A 268 -1.09 25.96 0.83
C THR A 268 -2.05 26.87 0.06
N ALA A 269 -1.60 27.53 -1.00
CA ALA A 269 -2.46 28.34 -1.85
C ALA A 269 -3.58 27.52 -2.52
N LEU A 270 -3.30 26.29 -2.95
CA LEU A 270 -4.30 25.38 -3.54
C LEU A 270 -5.39 24.97 -2.55
N PHE A 271 -5.07 24.87 -1.26
CA PHE A 271 -6.05 24.56 -0.20
C PHE A 271 -6.82 25.80 0.27
N GLU A 272 -6.17 26.98 0.32
CA GLU A 272 -6.85 28.25 0.61
C GLU A 272 -7.82 28.65 -0.52
N GLU A 273 -7.47 28.38 -1.78
CA GLU A 273 -8.35 28.63 -2.94
C GLU A 273 -9.55 27.64 -2.97
N ALA A 274 -9.40 26.45 -2.38
CA ALA A 274 -10.50 25.50 -2.20
C ALA A 274 -11.43 25.88 -1.03
N GLU A 275 -10.91 26.45 0.06
CA GLU A 275 -11.73 26.98 1.16
C GLU A 275 -12.47 28.27 0.74
N ALA A 276 -11.86 29.12 -0.10
CA ALA A 276 -12.50 30.33 -0.62
C ALA A 276 -13.69 30.06 -1.58
N LEU A 277 -13.82 28.84 -2.10
CA LEU A 277 -14.95 28.42 -2.95
C LEU A 277 -16.17 27.94 -2.14
N ASP A 278 -16.01 27.60 -0.86
CA ASP A 278 -17.11 27.26 0.06
C ASP A 278 -17.77 28.51 0.69
N ASP A 279 -17.12 29.68 0.58
CA ASP A 279 -17.64 30.98 1.04
C ASP A 279 -18.40 31.76 -0.06
N ILE A 280 -18.70 31.14 -1.20
CA ILE A 280 -19.62 31.73 -2.18
C ILE A 280 -21.05 31.62 -1.63
N GLU A 281 -21.48 32.74 -1.05
CA GLU A 281 -22.83 33.09 -0.58
C GLU A 281 -23.94 32.18 -1.15
N ALA A 282 -24.56 31.40 -0.25
CA ALA A 282 -25.86 30.82 -0.50
C ALA A 282 -26.83 31.94 -0.94
N PRO A 283 -27.62 31.74 -2.01
CA PRO A 283 -28.57 32.75 -2.45
C PRO A 283 -29.58 33.00 -1.32
N GLU A 284 -29.78 34.28 -1.00
CA GLU A 284 -30.70 34.76 0.04
C GLU A 284 -32.07 34.07 -0.09
N GLU A 285 -32.47 33.34 0.95
CA GLU A 285 -33.80 32.74 1.08
C GLU A 285 -34.84 33.87 1.18
N GLU A 286 -35.71 33.98 0.16
CA GLU A 286 -36.92 34.79 0.23
C GLU A 286 -37.82 34.27 1.36
N GLU A 287 -38.24 35.18 2.26
CA GLU A 287 -39.09 34.90 3.42
C GLU A 287 -40.42 34.22 3.00
N GLU A 288 -40.60 32.93 3.32
CA GLU A 288 -41.87 32.24 3.18
C GLU A 288 -42.87 32.67 4.26
N GLU A 289 -44.00 33.22 3.81
CA GLU A 289 -45.16 33.60 4.61
C GLU A 289 -45.72 32.42 5.43
N GLU A 290 -46.00 32.71 6.69
CA GLU A 290 -46.57 31.84 7.71
C GLU A 290 -47.98 31.33 7.32
N TYR A 291 -48.09 30.11 6.78
CA TYR A 291 -49.39 29.45 6.56
C TYR A 291 -49.65 28.34 7.61
N THR A 292 -50.64 28.60 8.46
CA THR A 292 -51.13 27.69 9.50
C THR A 292 -51.81 26.43 8.92
N PRO A 293 -51.72 25.27 9.60
CA PRO A 293 -52.17 23.99 9.06
C PRO A 293 -53.70 23.83 9.17
N MET A 294 -54.39 23.74 8.03
CA MET A 294 -55.77 23.24 8.00
C MET A 294 -55.83 21.72 7.97
N THR A 295 -56.49 21.19 8.99
CA THR A 295 -56.96 19.82 9.14
C THR A 295 -57.84 19.39 7.96
N PHE A 296 -57.51 18.26 7.32
CA PHE A 296 -58.40 17.61 6.36
C PHE A 296 -58.88 16.24 6.85
N TYR A 297 -60.20 16.10 6.69
CA TYR A 297 -61.08 15.01 7.11
C TYR A 297 -60.80 13.65 6.46
N LYS A 298 -61.17 12.60 7.21
CA LYS A 298 -61.49 11.25 6.73
C LYS A 298 -62.58 11.23 5.63
N LYS A 299 -62.42 10.33 4.66
CA LYS A 299 -63.45 9.51 3.96
C LYS A 299 -62.67 8.38 3.24
N LYS A 300 -63.04 7.10 3.26
CA LYS A 300 -64.32 6.41 3.52
C LYS A 300 -64.17 5.35 4.61
#